data_AF-A0AAU5QJV5-F1
#
_entry.id   AF-A0AAU5QJV5-F1
#
_cell.length_a   1.000
_cell.length_b   1.000
_cell.length_c   1.000
_cell.angle_alpha   90.00
_cell.angle_beta   90.00
_cell.angle_gamma   90.00
#
_symmetry.space_group_name_H-M   'P 1'
#
loop_
_entity.id
_entity.type
_entity.pdbx_description
1 polymer ?
#
loop_
_entity_poly.entity_id
_entity_poly.type
_entity_poly.pdbx_seq_one_letter_code
_entity_poly.pdbx_strand_id
1 'polypeptide(L)'
;MAFETTDRDLSRWQRAAVDALAAMLAHGQRDGLPVLHWGISKTGALAGDVHGLTSTPAEQRAAFDAWADYLGAKRWPERTDADGTVRLHAQFSRSRDRQAKSVAGALRAVLLPEYEPDTA
;
A
#
# COMPACT_ATOMS: atom_id res chain seq x y z
N MET A 1 20.77 24.98 1.10
CA MET A 1 20.14 25.20 2.42
C MET A 1 19.29 23.97 2.74
N ALA A 2 19.63 23.23 3.80
CA ALA A 2 18.78 22.13 4.27
C ALA A 2 17.76 22.74 5.24
N PHE A 3 16.48 22.60 4.94
CA PHE A 3 15.43 22.93 5.91
C PHE A 3 15.40 21.80 6.95
N GLU A 4 15.63 22.15 8.21
CA GLU A 4 15.48 21.21 9.32
C GLU A 4 14.00 20.80 9.43
N THR A 5 13.72 19.50 9.44
CA THR A 5 12.37 18.98 9.61
C THR A 5 12.04 18.93 11.10
N THR A 6 10.99 19.65 11.51
CA THR A 6 10.57 19.70 12.92
C THR A 6 9.51 18.66 13.24
N ASP A 7 9.30 18.32 14.52
CA ASP A 7 8.20 17.45 14.96
C ASP A 7 6.82 18.01 14.59
N ARG A 8 6.70 19.35 14.54
CA ARG A 8 5.49 20.02 14.04
C ARG A 8 5.25 19.70 12.56
N ASP A 9 6.31 19.65 11.76
CA ASP A 9 6.21 19.27 10.34
C ASP A 9 5.80 17.81 10.18
N LEU A 10 6.42 16.91 10.95
CA LEU A 10 6.09 15.48 10.95
C LEU A 10 4.63 15.25 11.34
N SER A 11 4.18 15.88 12.43
CA SER A 11 2.78 15.80 12.90
C SER A 11 1.80 16.31 11.84
N ARG A 12 2.12 17.44 11.18
CA ARG A 12 1.31 17.99 10.09
C ARG A 12 1.22 17.02 8.91
N TRP A 13 2.33 16.37 8.53
CA TRP A 13 2.34 15.41 7.43
C TRP A 13 1.58 14.13 7.77
N GLN A 14 1.70 13.61 8.98
CA GLN A 14 0.89 12.48 9.43
C GLN A 14 -0.59 12.81 9.41
N ARG A 15 -0.99 14.01 9.85
CA ARG A 15 -2.38 14.44 9.78
C ARG A 15 -2.91 14.51 8.35
N ALA A 16 -2.13 15.06 7.42
CA ALA A 16 -2.48 15.06 6.01
C ALA A 16 -2.63 13.64 5.43
N ALA A 17 -1.78 12.69 5.87
CA ALA A 17 -1.87 11.29 5.48
C ALA A 17 -3.13 10.61 6.03
N VAL A 18 -3.54 10.91 7.28
CA VAL A 18 -4.81 10.43 7.85
C VAL A 18 -5.99 10.90 7.01
N ASP A 19 -6.03 12.19 6.64
CA ASP A 19 -7.14 12.72 5.84
C ASP A 19 -7.18 12.12 4.43
N ALA A 20 -6.02 11.82 3.85
CA ALA A 20 -5.91 11.14 2.57
C ALA A 20 -6.35 9.67 2.66
N LEU A 21 -5.94 8.96 3.71
CA LEU A 21 -6.34 7.57 3.97
C LEU A 21 -7.85 7.47 4.18
N ALA A 22 -8.46 8.38 4.96
CA ALA A 22 -9.90 8.42 5.13
C ALA A 22 -10.65 8.56 3.80
N ALA A 23 -10.17 9.44 2.91
CA ALA A 23 -10.74 9.61 1.57
C ALA A 23 -10.54 8.37 0.69
N MET A 24 -9.39 7.70 0.78
CA MET A 24 -9.12 6.44 0.08
C MET A 24 -10.05 5.32 0.55
N LEU A 25 -10.23 5.16 1.86
CA LEU A 25 -11.12 4.14 2.44
C LEU A 25 -12.58 4.40 2.07
N ALA A 26 -13.03 5.66 2.09
CA ALA A 26 -14.38 6.02 1.66
C ALA A 26 -14.63 5.75 0.17
N HIS A 27 -13.61 5.88 -0.68
CA HIS A 27 -13.71 5.45 -2.07
C HIS A 27 -13.72 3.93 -2.18
N GLY A 28 -12.78 3.25 -1.52
CA GLY A 28 -12.71 1.79 -1.53
C GLY A 28 -14.00 1.13 -1.07
N GLN A 29 -14.66 1.67 -0.04
CA GLN A 29 -15.96 1.17 0.40
C GLN A 29 -17.07 1.35 -0.65
N ARG A 30 -17.09 2.49 -1.36
CA ARG A 30 -18.10 2.75 -2.40
C ARG A 30 -17.91 1.87 -3.63
N ASP A 31 -16.67 1.61 -3.98
CA ASP A 31 -16.30 0.93 -5.23
C ASP A 31 -15.95 -0.55 -5.00
N GLY A 32 -16.11 -1.05 -3.76
CA GLY A 32 -15.92 -2.46 -3.42
C GLY A 32 -14.45 -2.93 -3.41
N LEU A 33 -13.49 -2.02 -3.18
CA LEU A 33 -12.08 -2.39 -3.07
C LEU A 33 -11.84 -3.26 -1.82
N PRO A 34 -10.99 -4.30 -1.90
CA PRO A 34 -10.67 -5.15 -0.76
C PRO A 34 -10.06 -4.37 0.42
N VAL A 35 -10.33 -4.79 1.65
CA VAL A 35 -9.75 -4.15 2.84
C VAL A 35 -8.28 -4.54 2.98
N LEU A 36 -7.40 -3.55 3.15
CA LEU A 36 -5.97 -3.74 3.41
C LEU A 36 -5.61 -3.28 4.83
N HIS A 37 -4.47 -3.76 5.32
CA HIS A 37 -3.81 -3.13 6.46
C HIS A 37 -3.10 -1.86 6.00
N TRP A 38 -3.31 -0.73 6.70
CA TRP A 38 -2.69 0.55 6.35
C TRP A 38 -1.85 1.11 7.50
N GLY A 39 -0.62 1.52 7.19
CA GLY A 39 0.28 2.23 8.10
C GLY A 39 0.63 3.62 7.61
N ILE A 40 0.90 4.54 8.55
CA ILE A 40 1.38 5.91 8.28
C ILE A 40 2.76 6.08 8.90
N SER A 41 3.76 6.41 8.09
CA SER A 41 5.11 6.70 8.57
C SER A 41 5.20 8.08 9.26
N LYS A 42 6.31 8.35 9.95
CA LYS A 42 6.58 9.68 10.55
C LYS A 42 6.58 10.81 9.51
N THR A 43 6.96 10.51 8.28
CA THR A 43 6.99 11.49 7.18
C THR A 43 5.63 11.67 6.50
N GLY A 44 4.59 10.96 6.96
CA GLY A 44 3.26 10.95 6.34
C GLY A 44 3.15 10.05 5.11
N ALA A 45 4.11 9.16 4.87
CA ALA A 45 4.01 8.19 3.79
C ALA A 45 3.06 7.05 4.17
N LEU A 46 2.20 6.63 3.25
CA LEU A 46 1.26 5.54 3.44
C LEU A 46 1.87 4.19 3.02
N ALA A 47 1.64 3.14 3.79
CA ALA A 47 1.97 1.77 3.44
C ALA A 47 0.69 0.92 3.50
N GLY A 48 0.31 0.32 2.38
CA GLY A 48 -0.78 -0.65 2.31
C GLY A 48 -0.21 -2.06 2.20
N ASP A 49 -0.57 -2.94 3.13
CA ASP A 49 -0.17 -4.34 3.13
C ASP A 49 -1.40 -5.22 2.88
N VAL A 50 -1.31 -6.05 1.84
CA VAL A 50 -2.28 -7.12 1.59
C VAL A 50 -1.96 -8.29 2.52
N HIS A 51 -2.93 -8.67 3.34
CA HIS A 51 -2.72 -9.66 4.39
C HIS A 51 -3.13 -11.07 3.94
N GLY A 52 -2.23 -12.04 4.11
CA GLY A 52 -2.44 -13.42 3.66
C GLY A 52 -3.12 -14.37 4.63
N LEU A 53 -3.38 -14.01 5.90
CA LEU A 53 -4.01 -14.96 6.85
C LEU A 53 -5.45 -15.33 6.49
N THR A 54 -6.13 -14.49 5.69
CA THR A 54 -7.54 -14.67 5.31
C THR A 54 -7.73 -14.71 3.79
N SER A 55 -6.65 -14.87 3.01
CA SER A 55 -6.71 -14.75 1.56
C SER A 55 -5.69 -15.66 0.87
N THR A 56 -6.16 -16.37 -0.15
CA THR A 56 -5.33 -17.14 -1.08
C THR A 56 -4.32 -16.24 -1.82
N PRO A 57 -3.23 -16.78 -2.37
CA PRO A 57 -2.28 -16.00 -3.19
C PRO A 57 -2.95 -15.26 -4.36
N ALA A 58 -3.96 -15.87 -4.99
CA ALA A 58 -4.74 -15.25 -6.07
C ALA A 58 -5.57 -14.07 -5.58
N GLU A 59 -6.27 -14.20 -4.45
CA GLU A 59 -7.05 -13.10 -3.85
C GLU A 59 -6.15 -11.95 -3.40
N GLN A 60 -4.98 -12.26 -2.83
CA GLN A 60 -4.02 -11.25 -2.43
C GLN A 60 -3.48 -10.45 -3.63
N ARG A 61 -3.19 -11.14 -4.74
CA ARG A 61 -2.79 -10.49 -5.99
C ARG A 61 -3.90 -9.59 -6.54
N ALA A 62 -5.14 -10.09 -6.58
CA ALA A 62 -6.28 -9.31 -7.04
C ALA A 62 -6.50 -8.05 -6.17
N ALA A 63 -6.36 -8.17 -4.85
CA ALA A 63 -6.44 -7.03 -3.95
C ALA A 63 -5.31 -6.01 -4.16
N PHE A 64 -4.08 -6.49 -4.36
CA PHE A 64 -2.95 -5.64 -4.70
C PHE A 64 -3.21 -4.87 -5.99
N ASP A 65 -3.65 -5.56 -7.04
CA ASP A 65 -3.88 -4.96 -8.34
C ASP A 65 -5.02 -3.95 -8.34
N ALA A 66 -6.14 -4.26 -7.68
CA ALA A 66 -7.27 -3.34 -7.56
C ALA A 66 -6.86 -2.00 -6.91
N TRP A 67 -6.06 -2.06 -5.83
CA TRP A 67 -5.56 -0.85 -5.18
C TRP A 67 -4.48 -0.14 -6.00
N ALA A 68 -3.60 -0.88 -6.67
CA ALA A 68 -2.57 -0.29 -7.51
C ALA A 68 -3.19 0.46 -8.69
N ASP A 69 -4.26 -0.08 -9.30
CA ASP A 69 -4.98 0.58 -10.39
C ASP A 69 -5.72 1.82 -9.92
N TYR A 70 -6.47 1.72 -8.81
CA TYR A 70 -7.13 2.89 -8.22
C TYR A 70 -6.15 4.03 -7.91
N LEU A 71 -4.98 3.70 -7.39
CA LEU A 71 -3.98 4.69 -6.99
C LEU A 71 -3.11 5.18 -8.16
N GLY A 72 -3.28 4.63 -9.37
CA GLY A 72 -2.38 4.88 -10.50
C GLY A 72 -0.92 4.54 -10.13
N ALA A 73 -0.73 3.51 -9.33
CA ALA A 73 0.55 3.17 -8.74
C ALA A 73 1.51 2.59 -9.79
N LYS A 74 2.77 3.00 -9.72
CA LYS A 74 3.85 2.39 -10.49
C LYS A 74 4.23 1.05 -9.86
N ARG A 75 3.84 -0.05 -10.52
CA ARG A 75 4.24 -1.42 -10.15
C ARG A 75 5.72 -1.65 -10.45
N TRP A 76 6.37 -2.35 -9.55
CA TRP A 76 7.74 -2.83 -9.72
C TRP A 76 7.71 -4.28 -10.25
N PRO A 77 8.79 -4.76 -10.88
CA PRO A 77 8.91 -6.17 -11.22
C PRO A 77 8.69 -7.05 -9.98
N GLU A 78 7.96 -8.13 -10.17
CA GLU A 78 7.77 -9.14 -9.13
C GLU A 78 9.09 -9.76 -8.75
N ARG A 79 9.23 -10.08 -7.46
CA ARG A 79 10.41 -10.78 -6.95
C ARG A 79 9.97 -12.12 -6.40
N THR A 80 10.50 -13.19 -6.98
CA THR A 80 10.33 -14.55 -6.47
C THR A 80 11.59 -14.92 -5.70
N ASP A 81 11.43 -15.25 -4.43
CA ASP A 81 12.51 -15.76 -3.58
C ASP A 81 12.75 -17.25 -3.84
N ALA A 82 13.86 -17.79 -3.33
CA ALA A 82 14.26 -19.18 -3.58
C ALA A 82 13.27 -20.23 -3.02
N ASP A 83 12.44 -19.84 -2.05
CA ASP A 83 11.40 -20.66 -1.43
C ASP A 83 10.05 -20.61 -2.18
N GLY A 84 9.99 -19.92 -3.32
CA GLY A 84 8.77 -19.74 -4.10
C GLY A 84 7.88 -18.58 -3.63
N THR A 85 8.26 -17.85 -2.58
CA THR A 85 7.53 -16.67 -2.13
C THR A 85 7.60 -15.56 -3.18
N VAL A 86 6.44 -15.02 -3.58
CA VAL A 86 6.37 -13.89 -4.51
C VAL A 86 6.08 -12.60 -3.76
N ARG A 87 6.89 -11.56 -4.00
CA ARG A 87 6.73 -10.23 -3.42
C ARG A 87 6.25 -9.25 -4.47
N LEU A 88 5.10 -8.64 -4.21
CA LEU A 88 4.54 -7.56 -5.01
C LEU A 88 4.84 -6.21 -4.36
N HIS A 89 5.19 -5.22 -5.18
CA HIS A 89 5.48 -3.88 -4.71
C HIS A 89 5.03 -2.83 -5.74
N ALA A 90 4.32 -1.80 -5.29
CA ALA A 90 3.97 -0.65 -6.10
C ALA A 90 4.16 0.64 -5.32
N GLN A 91 4.49 1.73 -6.00
CA GLN A 91 4.61 3.06 -5.39
C GLN A 91 3.57 4.00 -5.99
N PHE A 92 2.96 4.83 -5.16
CA PHE A 92 2.01 5.84 -5.60
C PHE A 92 2.36 7.21 -5.03
N SER A 93 1.90 8.24 -5.72
CA SER A 93 1.95 9.63 -5.27
C SER A 93 0.64 10.30 -5.65
N ARG A 94 -0.12 10.73 -4.65
CA ARG A 94 -1.40 11.38 -4.83
C ARG A 94 -1.32 12.81 -4.36
N SER A 95 -1.42 13.75 -5.29
CA SER A 95 -1.59 15.15 -4.97
C SER A 95 -3.06 15.45 -4.71
N ARG A 96 -3.37 16.17 -3.63
CA ARG A 96 -4.72 16.72 -3.41
C ARG A 96 -4.93 18.01 -4.20
N ASP A 97 -3.86 18.70 -4.59
CA ASP A 97 -3.89 19.97 -5.31
C ASP A 97 -2.48 20.37 -5.82
N ARG A 98 -2.35 21.14 -6.92
CA ARG A 98 -1.02 21.52 -7.49
C ARG A 98 -0.07 22.20 -6.50
N GLN A 99 -0.59 22.77 -5.42
CA GLN A 99 0.17 23.47 -4.38
C GLN A 99 0.33 22.67 -3.07
N ALA A 100 -0.45 21.59 -2.88
CA ALA A 100 -0.36 20.75 -1.68
C ALA A 100 0.68 19.63 -1.88
N LYS A 101 1.52 19.39 -0.86
CA LYS A 101 2.47 18.27 -0.86
C LYS A 101 1.71 16.96 -1.08
N SER A 102 2.04 16.25 -2.15
CA SER A 102 1.44 14.96 -2.48
C SER A 102 1.68 13.94 -1.35
N VAL A 103 0.63 13.20 -0.99
CA VAL A 103 0.76 12.03 -0.12
C VAL A 103 1.30 10.90 -0.99
N ALA A 104 2.49 10.42 -0.64
CA ALA A 104 3.13 9.31 -1.32
C ALA A 104 3.06 8.05 -0.46
N GLY A 105 3.20 6.89 -1.09
CA GLY A 105 3.16 5.64 -0.39
C GLY A 105 3.55 4.45 -1.23
N ALA A 106 3.45 3.28 -0.63
CA ALA A 106 3.68 2.01 -1.28
C ALA A 106 2.59 0.99 -0.94
N LEU A 107 2.33 0.09 -1.87
CA LEU A 107 1.54 -1.13 -1.68
C LEU A 107 2.48 -2.32 -1.68
N ARG A 108 2.16 -3.32 -0.85
CA ARG A 108 2.95 -4.54 -0.71
C ARG A 108 2.04 -5.75 -0.55
N ALA A 109 2.45 -6.87 -1.12
CA ALA A 109 1.89 -8.18 -0.84
C ALA A 109 3.01 -9.23 -0.81
N VAL A 110 2.84 -10.23 0.03
CA VAL A 110 3.74 -11.39 0.12
C VAL A 110 2.90 -12.63 -0.11
N LEU A 111 3.01 -13.20 -1.31
CA LEU A 111 2.28 -14.37 -1.73
C LEU A 111 3.12 -15.59 -1.40
N LEU A 112 2.67 -16.37 -0.41
CA LEU A 112 3.28 -17.67 -0.13
C LEU A 112 2.93 -18.65 -1.26
N PRO A 113 3.81 -19.59 -1.59
CA PRO A 113 3.46 -20.68 -2.49
C PRO A 113 2.26 -21.44 -1.93
N GLU A 114 1.40 -21.95 -2.81
CA GLU A 114 0.33 -22.84 -2.39
C GLU A 114 0.96 -24.06 -1.71
N TYR A 115 0.56 -24.32 -0.47
CA TYR A 115 1.01 -25.50 0.24
C TYR A 115 0.26 -26.70 -0.34
N GLU A 116 0.88 -27.45 -1.25
CA GLU A 116 0.49 -28.84 -1.48
C GLU A 116 0.98 -29.64 -0.27
N PRO A 117 0.09 -30.15 0.60
CA PRO A 117 0.53 -31.11 1.60
C PRO A 117 1.11 -32.30 0.87
N ASP A 118 2.35 -32.67 1.21
CA ASP A 118 3.02 -33.88 0.73
C ASP A 118 2.01 -35.04 0.86
N THR A 119 1.49 -35.52 -0.26
CA THR A 119 0.68 -36.74 -0.29
C THR A 119 1.62 -37.90 0.05
N ALA A 120 1.63 -38.27 1.33
CA ALA A 120 2.26 -39.49 1.83
C ALA A 120 1.53 -40.75 1.37
#